data_AF-A0A9Y1BVF4-F1
#
_entry.id   AF-A0A9Y1BVF4-F1
#
_cell.length_a   1.000
_cell.length_b   1.000
_cell.length_c   1.000
_cell.angle_alpha   90.00
_cell.angle_beta   90.00
_cell.angle_gamma   90.00
#
_symmetry.space_group_name_H-M   'P 1'
#
loop_
_entity.id
_entity.type
_entity.pdbx_description
1 polymer ?
#
loop_
_entity_poly.entity_id
_entity_poly.type
_entity_poly.pdbx_seq_one_letter_code
_entity_poly.pdbx_strand_id
1 'polypeptide(L)'
;MNTPPIKKLGNYLHISDLGNLIIKSPDKLPKIGSAVVTEKMVHIGVVNDIFGPVRSPYVSVKLKEGAQEYLSSETILYSLQPKKRRKQKKKRF
;
A
#
# COMPACT_ATOMS: atom_id res chain seq x y z
N MET A 1 17.05 7.12 -14.76
CA MET A 1 16.63 6.26 -13.62
C MET A 1 15.16 5.92 -13.76
N ASN A 2 14.73 4.69 -13.48
CA ASN A 2 13.41 4.19 -13.89
C ASN A 2 12.49 3.95 -12.65
N THR A 3 11.89 5.00 -12.12
CA THR A 3 11.10 4.96 -10.86
C THR A 3 9.84 4.08 -10.96
N PRO A 4 9.46 3.37 -9.87
CA PRO A 4 8.20 2.63 -9.82
C PRO A 4 7.01 3.60 -9.79
N PRO A 5 5.87 3.28 -10.43
CA PRO A 5 4.70 4.13 -10.38
C PRO A 5 4.16 4.25 -8.94
N ILE A 6 3.94 5.48 -8.51
CA ILE A 6 3.44 5.83 -7.18
C ILE A 6 1.95 6.14 -7.30
N LYS A 7 1.14 5.64 -6.36
CA LYS A 7 -0.28 6.02 -6.25
C LYS A 7 -0.60 6.50 -4.84
N LYS A 8 -1.28 7.64 -4.72
CA LYS A 8 -1.80 8.14 -3.44
C LYS A 8 -2.87 7.17 -2.91
N LEU A 9 -2.77 6.84 -1.63
CA LEU A 9 -3.78 6.06 -0.90
C LEU A 9 -4.63 6.99 -0.01
N GLY A 10 -4.03 8.04 0.54
CA GLY A 10 -4.69 8.98 1.45
C GLY A 10 -4.27 8.78 2.91
N ASN A 11 -5.06 9.33 3.82
CA ASN A 11 -4.89 9.17 5.26
C ASN A 11 -5.46 7.83 5.73
N TYR A 12 -4.94 7.31 6.84
CA TYR A 12 -5.51 6.13 7.47
C TYR A 12 -6.65 6.51 8.44
N LEU A 13 -7.55 5.56 8.69
CA LEU A 13 -8.63 5.70 9.66
C LEU A 13 -8.19 5.30 11.06
N HIS A 14 -7.62 4.10 11.20
CA HIS A 14 -7.14 3.53 12.46
C HIS A 14 -6.21 2.35 12.17
N ILE A 15 -5.57 1.85 13.23
CA ILE A 15 -4.93 0.54 13.25
C ILE A 15 -5.97 -0.44 13.83
N SER A 16 -6.28 -1.51 13.10
CA SER A 16 -7.18 -2.56 13.56
C SER A 16 -6.58 -3.32 14.73
N ASP A 17 -7.40 -4.06 15.49
CA ASP A 17 -6.93 -4.92 16.59
C ASP A 17 -5.88 -5.95 16.16
N LEU A 18 -5.89 -6.37 14.89
CA LEU A 18 -4.89 -7.28 14.30
C LEU A 18 -3.60 -6.58 13.83
N GLY A 19 -3.42 -5.30 14.14
CA GLY A 19 -2.22 -4.53 13.82
C GLY A 19 -2.10 -4.03 12.37
N ASN A 20 -3.16 -4.15 11.57
CA ASN A 20 -3.17 -3.60 10.21
C ASN A 20 -3.65 -2.15 10.19
N LEU A 21 -2.98 -1.33 9.39
CA LEU A 21 -3.41 0.04 9.13
C LEU A 21 -4.53 0.05 8.08
N ILE A 22 -5.65 0.71 8.40
CA ILE A 22 -6.85 0.72 7.57
C ILE A 22 -6.97 2.07 6.85
N ILE A 23 -7.07 2.03 5.53
CA ILE A 23 -7.28 3.21 4.67
C ILE A 23 -8.63 3.07 3.97
N LYS A 24 -9.39 4.16 3.85
CA LYS A 24 -10.70 4.17 3.18
C LYS A 24 -10.65 4.93 1.87
N SER A 25 -11.31 4.38 0.86
CA SER A 25 -11.56 5.00 -0.44
C SER A 25 -10.32 5.60 -1.10
N PRO A 26 -9.25 4.81 -1.36
CA PRO A 26 -8.12 5.29 -2.13
C PRO A 26 -8.56 5.71 -3.54
N ASP A 27 -7.98 6.79 -4.08
CA ASP A 27 -8.29 7.31 -5.43
C ASP A 27 -8.17 6.23 -6.52
N LYS A 28 -7.19 5.35 -6.36
CA LYS A 28 -6.95 4.21 -7.24
C LYS A 28 -6.59 2.99 -6.41
N LEU A 29 -7.18 1.85 -6.76
CA LEU A 29 -6.84 0.58 -6.13
C LEU A 29 -5.34 0.29 -6.25
N PRO A 30 -4.65 0.03 -5.13
CA PRO A 30 -3.28 -0.45 -5.16
C PRO A 30 -3.23 -1.92 -5.61
N LYS A 31 -2.02 -2.44 -5.86
CA LYS A 31 -1.84 -3.89 -5.96
C LYS A 31 -1.51 -4.43 -4.58
N ILE A 32 -2.09 -5.58 -4.24
CA ILE A 32 -1.68 -6.36 -3.08
C ILE A 32 -0.17 -6.67 -3.17
N GLY A 33 0.52 -6.58 -2.03
CA GLY A 33 1.96 -6.71 -1.91
C GLY A 33 2.78 -5.47 -2.31
N SER A 34 2.14 -4.37 -2.72
CA SER A 34 2.86 -3.10 -2.95
C SER A 34 3.37 -2.53 -1.64
N ALA A 35 4.59 -1.97 -1.67
CA ALA A 35 5.12 -1.23 -0.52
C ALA A 35 4.30 0.04 -0.29
N VAL A 36 4.03 0.36 0.97
CA VAL A 36 3.33 1.56 1.40
C VAL A 36 4.33 2.48 2.07
N VAL A 37 4.35 3.74 1.63
CA VAL A 37 5.29 4.77 2.11
C VAL A 37 4.56 6.04 2.49
N THR A 38 5.18 6.86 3.35
CA THR A 38 4.72 8.23 3.61
C THR A 38 5.15 9.18 2.48
N GLU A 39 4.69 10.43 2.58
CA GLU A 39 5.11 11.53 1.72
C GLU A 39 6.64 11.79 1.75
N LYS A 40 7.29 11.47 2.87
CA LYS A 40 8.76 11.51 3.04
C LYS A 40 9.47 10.23 2.58
N MET A 41 8.78 9.37 1.83
CA MET A 41 9.28 8.07 1.36
C MET A 41 9.73 7.11 2.48
N VAL A 42 9.20 7.28 3.69
CA VAL A 42 9.44 6.35 4.80
C VAL A 42 8.58 5.11 4.58
N HIS A 43 9.20 3.93 4.53
CA HIS A 43 8.49 2.67 4.36
C HIS A 43 7.67 2.32 5.61
N ILE A 44 6.36 2.15 5.45
CA ILE A 44 5.39 1.88 6.52
C ILE A 44 4.98 0.40 6.56
N GLY A 45 4.95 -0.26 5.40
CA GLY A 45 4.49 -1.65 5.35
C GLY A 45 4.11 -2.07 3.95
N VAL A 46 3.24 -3.07 3.85
CA VAL A 46 2.80 -3.64 2.56
C VAL A 46 1.29 -3.74 2.49
N VAL A 47 0.72 -3.50 1.31
CA VAL A 47 -0.70 -3.72 1.07
C VAL A 47 -1.02 -5.20 1.28
N ASN A 48 -1.80 -5.49 2.30
CA ASN A 48 -2.17 -6.83 2.71
C ASN A 48 -3.47 -7.29 2.01
N ASP A 49 -4.49 -6.43 1.99
CA ASP A 49 -5.80 -6.76 1.44
C ASP A 49 -6.58 -5.53 0.95
N ILE A 50 -7.59 -5.76 0.10
CA ILE A 50 -8.54 -4.76 -0.39
C ILE A 50 -9.95 -5.34 -0.28
N PHE A 51 -10.81 -4.72 0.53
CA PHE A 51 -12.12 -5.28 0.89
C PHE A 51 -13.21 -4.20 0.97
N GLY A 52 -14.46 -4.62 1.22
CA GLY A 52 -15.59 -3.72 1.38
C GLY A 52 -16.26 -3.28 0.06
N PRO A 53 -17.06 -2.20 0.08
CA PRO A 53 -17.86 -1.79 -1.07
C PRO A 53 -17.01 -1.41 -2.28
N VAL A 54 -17.41 -1.87 -3.47
CA VAL A 54 -16.64 -1.62 -4.71
C VAL A 54 -16.46 -0.13 -5.01
N ARG A 55 -17.45 0.70 -4.67
CA ARG A 55 -17.39 2.16 -4.87
C ARG A 55 -16.60 2.91 -3.78
N SER A 56 -16.37 2.30 -2.63
CA SER A 56 -15.69 2.91 -1.49
C SER A 56 -14.90 1.85 -0.71
N PRO A 57 -13.85 1.29 -1.33
CA PRO A 57 -13.15 0.14 -0.78
C PRO A 57 -12.28 0.54 0.42
N TYR A 58 -11.96 -0.44 1.24
CA TYR A 58 -10.98 -0.36 2.31
C TYR A 58 -9.70 -1.07 1.88
N VAL A 59 -8.56 -0.55 2.31
CA VAL A 59 -7.25 -1.16 2.11
C VAL A 59 -6.63 -1.46 3.46
N SER A 60 -6.27 -2.71 3.67
CA SER A 60 -5.47 -3.16 4.81
C SER A 60 -3.99 -3.10 4.46
N VAL A 61 -3.19 -2.49 5.31
CA VAL A 61 -1.73 -2.43 5.19
C VAL A 61 -1.13 -3.13 6.40
N LYS A 62 -0.35 -4.18 6.15
CA LYS A 62 0.43 -4.85 7.20
C LYS A 62 1.61 -3.96 7.54
N LEU A 63 1.63 -3.44 8.77
CA LEU A 63 2.70 -2.60 9.27
C LEU A 63 4.01 -3.39 9.38
N LYS A 64 5.13 -2.75 9.04
CA LYS A 64 6.44 -3.23 9.48
C LYS A 64 6.62 -2.90 10.96
N GLU A 65 7.53 -3.62 11.61
CA GLU A 65 7.95 -3.31 12.98
C GLU A 65 8.44 -1.86 13.09
N GLY A 66 8.02 -1.18 14.16
CA GLY A 66 8.35 0.23 14.43
C GLY A 66 7.67 1.25 13.50
N ALA A 67 6.93 0.87 12.45
CA ALA A 67 6.34 1.84 11.53
C ALA A 67 5.35 2.83 12.16
N GLN A 68 4.76 2.45 13.29
CA GLN A 68 3.76 3.26 13.98
C GLN A 68 4.31 4.62 14.46
N GLU A 69 5.61 4.73 14.73
CA GLU A 69 6.25 6.00 15.15
C GLU A 69 6.23 7.08 14.05
N TYR A 70 6.05 6.67 12.79
CA TYR A 70 5.97 7.58 11.63
C TYR A 70 4.53 7.92 11.25
N LEU A 71 3.54 7.43 12.00
CA LEU A 71 2.12 7.60 11.70
C LEU A 71 1.49 8.63 12.63
N SER A 72 0.85 9.62 12.02
CA SER A 72 -0.07 10.56 12.65
C SER A 72 -1.35 10.65 11.81
N SER A 73 -2.44 11.18 12.37
CA SER A 73 -3.71 11.34 11.65
C SER A 73 -3.59 12.11 10.32
N GLU A 74 -2.59 12.98 10.21
CA GLU A 74 -2.31 13.80 9.02
C GLU A 74 -1.40 13.11 8.00
N THR A 75 -0.84 11.94 8.34
CA THR A 75 0.11 11.24 7.47
C THR A 75 -0.57 10.74 6.19
N ILE A 76 -0.09 11.25 5.06
CA ILE A 76 -0.53 10.82 3.73
C ILE A 76 0.31 9.62 3.28
N LEU A 77 -0.39 8.57 2.87
CA LEU A 77 0.21 7.31 2.43
C LEU A 77 0.14 7.14 0.91
N TYR A 78 1.15 6.45 0.38
CA TYR A 78 1.34 6.18 -1.03
C TYR A 78 1.70 4.70 -1.22
N SER A 79 1.27 4.10 -2.32
CA SER A 79 1.69 2.76 -2.74
C SER A 79 2.73 2.82 -3.86
N LEU A 80 3.83 2.08 -3.69
CA LEU A 80 4.85 1.85 -4.70
C LEU A 80 4.52 0.57 -5.46
N GLN A 81 4.02 0.72 -6.68
CA GLN A 81 3.54 -0.40 -7.46
C GLN A 81 4.71 -1.18 -8.06
N PRO A 82 4.84 -2.50 -7.79
CA PRO A 82 5.85 -3.30 -8.47
C PRO A 82 5.56 -3.30 -9.98
N LYS A 83 6.59 -2.98 -10.79
CA LYS A 83 6.53 -3.16 -12.24
C LYS A 83 6.30 -4.65 -12.51
N LYS A 84 5.37 -4.98 -13.42
CA LYS A 84 5.10 -6.37 -13.82
C LYS A 84 6.44 -6.97 -14.26
N ARG A 85 6.99 -7.96 -13.52
CA ARG A 85 8.10 -8.76 -14.04
C ARG A 85 7.61 -9.36 -15.36
N ARG A 86 8.22 -8.97 -16.48
CA ARG A 86 7.99 -9.64 -17.76
C ARG A 86 8.26 -11.12 -17.51
N LYS A 87 7.23 -11.96 -17.54
CA LYS A 87 7.42 -13.41 -17.55
C LYS A 87 8.25 -13.71 -18.80
N GLN A 88 9.56 -13.94 -18.65
CA GLN A 88 10.35 -14.54 -19.71
C GLN A 88 9.63 -15.83 -20.06
N LYS A 89 9.11 -15.95 -21.29
CA LYS A 89 8.58 -17.21 -21.80
C LYS A 89 9.70 -18.23 -21.61
N LYS A 90 9.57 -19.14 -20.64
CA LYS A 90 10.42 -20.33 -20.59
C LYS A 90 10.26 -20.98 -21.96
N LYS A 91 11.32 -20.95 -22.79
CA LYS A 91 11.35 -21.75 -24.02
C LYS A 91 11.14 -23.19 -23.55
N ARG A 92 10.00 -23.77 -23.92
CA ARG A 92 9.79 -25.21 -23.79
C ARG A 92 10.69 -25.80 -24.87
N PHE A 93 11.76 -26.47 -24.44
CA PHE A 93 12.53 -27.37 -25.28
C PHE A 93 11.82 -28.72 -25.29
#